data_AF-W2LF14-F1
#
_entry.id   AF-W2LF14-F1
#
_cell.length_a   1.000
_cell.length_b   1.000
_cell.length_c   1.000
_cell.angle_alpha   90.00
_cell.angle_beta   90.00
_cell.angle_gamma   90.00
#
_symmetry.space_group_name_H-M   'P 1'
#
loop_
_entity.id
_entity.type
_entity.pdbx_description
1 polymer ?
#
loop_
_entity_poly.entity_id
_entity_poly.type
_entity_poly.pdbx_seq_one_letter_code
_entity_poly.pdbx_strand_id
1 'polypeptide(L)'
;MNRINEITNRKQWDDTNPASPKRIRRTGGFGHGIGQSTNVPLKRGMDHVEILELIRLGQDIHRQKCRENQRRFRKKQNDWIADMEKINEQLRVEVNTLTKRHQTVTSKILGENNIWVVVTQFFRLFRHGLALGPNQTTDFNQQMDFIEESMTPDVATNVGFGPESMISSWRFLQWFDDVYVELEGLRGGDTVLTAITKTNATITTETLRNLFPRELNSEQGSCSAIAD
;
A
#
# COMPACT_ATOMS: atom_id res chain seq x y z
N MET A 1 -21.88 9.79 -52.51
CA MET A 1 -21.17 8.56 -52.09
C MET A 1 -19.87 8.98 -51.44
N ASN A 2 -19.74 8.83 -50.11
CA ASN A 2 -18.46 8.76 -49.41
C ASN A 2 -18.69 8.09 -48.05
N ARG A 3 -18.09 6.90 -47.89
CA ARG A 3 -18.11 6.06 -46.69
C ARG A 3 -17.13 6.62 -45.67
N ILE A 4 -17.57 6.79 -44.44
CA ILE A 4 -16.69 6.94 -43.27
C ILE A 4 -16.41 5.53 -42.75
N ASN A 5 -15.14 5.12 -42.76
CA ASN A 5 -14.66 3.90 -42.13
C ASN A 5 -14.11 4.27 -40.74
N GLU A 6 -14.83 3.91 -39.68
CA GLU A 6 -14.28 3.92 -38.32
C GLU A 6 -13.49 2.64 -38.08
N ILE A 7 -12.19 2.80 -37.87
CA ILE A 7 -11.29 1.74 -37.41
C ILE A 7 -11.38 1.69 -35.89
N THR A 8 -12.16 0.75 -35.34
CA THR A 8 -12.17 0.49 -33.90
C THR A 8 -10.95 -0.34 -33.54
N ASN A 9 -9.96 0.32 -32.94
CA ASN A 9 -8.73 -0.26 -32.44
C ASN A 9 -9.04 -1.20 -31.26
N ARG A 10 -8.93 -2.50 -31.49
CA ARG A 10 -9.19 -3.56 -30.51
C ARG A 10 -7.99 -3.62 -29.56
N LYS A 11 -8.09 -3.02 -28.36
CA LYS A 11 -7.08 -3.17 -27.29
C LYS A 11 -6.92 -4.66 -26.98
N GLN A 12 -5.77 -5.19 -27.38
CA GLN A 12 -5.24 -6.49 -26.99
C GLN A 12 -4.82 -6.36 -25.52
N TRP A 13 -5.45 -7.15 -24.64
CA TRP A 13 -5.10 -7.19 -23.23
C TRP A 13 -3.90 -8.12 -23.06
N ASP A 14 -2.77 -7.58 -22.62
CA ASP A 14 -1.59 -8.33 -22.22
C ASP A 14 -1.87 -9.13 -20.94
N ASP A 15 -1.61 -10.43 -20.98
CA ASP A 15 -1.83 -11.43 -19.91
C ASP A 15 -0.86 -11.32 -18.71
N THR A 16 -0.29 -10.14 -18.44
CA THR A 16 0.80 -9.98 -17.45
C THR A 16 0.43 -9.08 -16.27
N ASN A 17 -0.82 -9.14 -15.79
CA ASN A 17 -1.23 -8.47 -14.56
C ASN A 17 -1.15 -9.43 -13.35
N PRO A 18 -0.29 -9.18 -12.34
CA PRO A 18 -0.15 -10.04 -11.16
C PRO A 18 -1.37 -10.06 -10.23
N ALA A 19 -2.38 -9.20 -10.44
CA ALA A 19 -3.65 -9.19 -9.69
C ALA A 19 -4.73 -10.13 -10.26
N SER A 20 -4.44 -10.90 -11.31
CA SER A 20 -5.40 -11.85 -11.88
C SER A 20 -5.36 -13.18 -11.11
N PRO A 21 -6.48 -13.71 -10.60
CA PRO A 21 -6.49 -15.02 -9.96
C PRO A 21 -5.98 -16.05 -10.97
N LYS A 22 -4.81 -16.65 -10.70
CA LYS A 22 -4.25 -17.72 -11.53
C LYS A 22 -5.35 -18.75 -11.76
N ARG A 23 -5.71 -18.96 -13.03
CA ARG A 23 -6.64 -20.02 -13.45
C ARG A 23 -5.96 -21.35 -13.14
N ILE A 24 -6.12 -21.84 -11.91
CA ILE A 24 -5.70 -23.18 -11.53
C ILE A 24 -6.59 -24.14 -12.34
N ARG A 25 -6.07 -24.60 -13.47
CA ARG A 25 -6.59 -25.80 -14.14
C ARG A 25 -6.21 -26.98 -13.25
N ARG A 26 -7.09 -27.34 -12.32
CA ARG A 26 -7.05 -28.67 -11.69
C ARG A 26 -7.98 -29.59 -12.48
N THR A 27 -7.33 -30.48 -13.20
CA THR A 27 -7.83 -31.79 -13.62
C THR A 27 -8.29 -32.58 -12.39
N GLY A 28 -9.48 -33.18 -12.47
CA GLY A 28 -9.88 -34.31 -11.63
C GLY A 28 -10.91 -34.01 -10.54
N GLY A 29 -12.11 -34.56 -10.71
CA GLY A 29 -13.12 -34.68 -9.65
C GLY A 29 -14.51 -34.18 -10.03
N PHE A 30 -15.13 -34.73 -11.07
CA PHE A 30 -16.56 -34.53 -11.35
C PHE A 30 -17.41 -35.12 -10.22
N GLY A 31 -17.68 -34.33 -9.18
CA GLY A 31 -18.79 -34.58 -8.28
C GLY A 31 -20.10 -34.38 -9.03
N HIS A 32 -20.82 -35.47 -9.23
CA HIS A 32 -22.14 -35.52 -9.85
C HIS A 32 -23.11 -34.55 -9.14
N GLY A 33 -23.36 -33.42 -9.77
CA GLY A 33 -24.35 -32.44 -9.36
C GLY A 33 -24.89 -31.71 -10.57
N ILE A 34 -25.25 -32.46 -11.61
CA ILE A 34 -25.99 -31.94 -12.75
C ILE A 34 -27.32 -31.43 -12.18
N GLY A 35 -27.44 -30.11 -12.03
CA GLY A 35 -28.73 -29.48 -11.87
C GLY A 35 -29.57 -29.88 -13.08
N GLN A 36 -30.55 -30.75 -12.84
CA GLN A 36 -31.47 -31.21 -13.86
C GLN A 36 -32.07 -29.99 -14.54
N SER A 37 -31.79 -29.82 -15.84
CA SER A 37 -32.61 -28.95 -16.68
C SER A 37 -33.93 -29.65 -16.82
N THR A 38 -34.86 -29.38 -15.90
CA THR A 38 -36.26 -29.79 -16.05
C THR A 38 -36.82 -28.95 -17.19
N ASN A 39 -36.58 -29.40 -18.42
CA ASN A 39 -37.20 -28.82 -19.60
C ASN A 39 -38.70 -29.03 -19.42
N VAL A 40 -39.43 -27.95 -19.14
CA VAL A 40 -40.88 -28.00 -19.00
C VAL A 40 -41.44 -28.27 -20.40
N PRO A 41 -42.10 -29.42 -20.64
CA PRO A 41 -42.53 -29.78 -21.97
C PRO A 41 -43.64 -28.83 -22.45
N LEU A 42 -43.40 -28.17 -23.58
CA LEU A 42 -44.41 -27.35 -24.24
C LEU A 42 -45.45 -28.27 -24.91
N LYS A 43 -46.65 -28.34 -24.34
CA LYS A 43 -47.78 -29.08 -24.94
C LYS A 43 -48.39 -28.27 -26.08
N ARG A 44 -48.76 -28.95 -27.19
CA ARG A 44 -49.42 -28.33 -28.34
C ARG A 44 -50.89 -28.05 -28.00
N GLY A 45 -51.32 -26.78 -28.07
CA GLY A 45 -52.69 -26.34 -27.73
C GLY A 45 -52.83 -25.58 -26.40
N MET A 46 -51.74 -25.00 -25.89
CA MET A 46 -51.68 -24.29 -24.61
C MET A 46 -52.44 -22.95 -24.66
N ASP A 47 -53.23 -22.65 -23.63
CA ASP A 47 -53.96 -21.38 -23.53
C ASP A 47 -52.98 -20.21 -23.26
N HIS A 48 -53.36 -19.00 -23.67
CA HIS A 48 -52.55 -17.79 -23.51
C HIS A 48 -52.13 -17.55 -22.05
N VAL A 49 -52.99 -17.91 -21.10
CA VAL A 49 -52.74 -17.80 -19.66
C VAL A 49 -51.61 -18.73 -19.20
N GLU A 50 -51.61 -20.00 -19.64
CA GLU A 50 -50.57 -20.98 -19.32
C GLU A 50 -49.20 -20.57 -19.90
N ILE A 51 -49.19 -19.97 -21.09
CA ILE A 51 -47.96 -19.44 -21.71
C ILE A 51 -47.37 -18.29 -20.86
N LEU A 52 -48.20 -17.39 -20.36
CA LEU A 52 -47.77 -16.27 -19.50
C LEU A 52 -47.20 -16.75 -18.16
N GLU A 53 -47.80 -17.78 -17.56
CA GLU A 53 -47.30 -18.39 -16.33
C GLU A 53 -45.92 -19.02 -16.53
N LEU A 54 -45.70 -19.71 -17.66
CA LEU A 54 -44.41 -20.31 -17.97
C LEU A 54 -43.29 -19.27 -18.15
N ILE A 55 -43.61 -18.12 -18.77
CA ILE A 55 -42.68 -16.99 -18.91
C ILE A 55 -42.32 -16.41 -17.54
N ARG A 56 -43.31 -16.18 -16.67
CA ARG A 56 -43.09 -15.68 -15.30
C ARG A 56 -42.20 -16.65 -14.50
N LEU A 57 -42.49 -17.93 -14.56
CA LEU A 57 -41.70 -18.97 -13.90
C LEU A 57 -40.24 -18.97 -14.40
N GLY A 58 -40.03 -18.85 -15.73
CA GLY A 58 -38.70 -18.75 -16.32
C GLY A 58 -37.92 -17.50 -15.85
N GLN A 59 -38.60 -16.36 -15.75
CA GLN A 59 -38.02 -15.12 -15.23
C GLN A 59 -37.64 -15.25 -13.75
N ASP A 60 -38.49 -15.88 -12.94
CA ASP A 60 -38.23 -16.07 -11.51
C ASP A 60 -37.06 -17.03 -11.28
N ILE A 61 -36.97 -18.13 -12.05
CA ILE A 61 -35.82 -19.04 -12.02
C ILE A 61 -34.54 -18.30 -12.41
N HIS A 62 -34.57 -17.48 -13.45
CA HIS A 62 -33.42 -16.70 -13.87
C HIS A 62 -32.98 -15.69 -12.79
N ARG A 63 -33.94 -14.95 -12.22
CA ARG A 63 -33.70 -14.04 -11.10
C ARG A 63 -33.10 -14.76 -9.89
N GLN A 64 -33.62 -15.94 -9.55
CA GLN A 64 -33.10 -16.77 -8.45
C GLN A 64 -31.65 -17.21 -8.71
N LYS A 65 -31.35 -17.67 -9.93
CA LYS A 65 -29.98 -18.05 -10.32
C LYS A 65 -29.03 -16.86 -10.28
N CYS A 66 -29.45 -15.70 -10.75
CA CYS A 66 -28.65 -14.47 -10.68
C CYS A 66 -28.37 -14.06 -9.23
N ARG A 67 -29.38 -14.09 -8.35
CA ARG A 67 -29.21 -13.83 -6.91
C ARG A 67 -28.22 -14.80 -6.26
N GLU A 68 -28.38 -16.09 -6.52
CA GLU A 68 -27.48 -17.11 -5.94
C GLU A 68 -26.05 -16.98 -6.47
N ASN A 69 -25.88 -16.70 -7.77
CA ASN A 69 -24.56 -16.51 -8.35
C ASN A 69 -23.88 -15.25 -7.80
N GLN A 70 -24.61 -14.14 -7.65
CA GLN A 70 -24.10 -12.94 -7.00
C GLN A 70 -23.73 -13.20 -5.54
N ARG A 71 -24.55 -13.94 -4.80
CA ARG A 71 -24.27 -14.32 -3.40
C ARG A 71 -22.99 -15.15 -3.32
N ARG A 72 -22.81 -16.14 -4.19
CA ARG A 72 -21.61 -16.97 -4.26
C ARG A 72 -20.37 -16.17 -4.64
N PHE A 73 -20.49 -15.27 -5.61
CA PHE A 73 -19.40 -14.40 -6.03
C PHE A 73 -18.94 -13.51 -4.88
N ARG A 74 -19.88 -12.82 -4.20
CA ARG A 74 -19.59 -11.99 -3.03
C ARG A 74 -18.97 -12.79 -1.90
N LYS A 75 -19.51 -13.98 -1.61
CA LYS A 75 -18.94 -14.88 -0.60
C LYS A 75 -17.49 -15.23 -0.95
N LYS A 76 -17.22 -15.67 -2.18
CA LYS A 76 -15.87 -16.02 -2.62
C LYS A 76 -14.90 -14.84 -2.53
N GLN A 77 -15.37 -13.63 -2.85
CA GLN A 77 -14.57 -12.42 -2.72
C GLN A 77 -14.24 -12.12 -1.25
N ASN A 78 -15.23 -12.22 -0.36
CA ASN A 78 -15.02 -12.01 1.07
C ASN A 78 -14.10 -13.07 1.69
N ASP A 79 -14.29 -14.35 1.34
CA ASP A 79 -13.44 -15.44 1.81
C ASP A 79 -11.98 -15.20 1.39
N TRP A 80 -11.74 -14.73 0.16
CA TRP A 80 -10.40 -14.37 -0.30
C TRP A 80 -9.79 -13.20 0.46
N ILE A 81 -10.56 -12.14 0.72
CA ILE A 81 -10.08 -10.99 1.52
C ILE A 81 -9.71 -11.45 2.93
N ALA A 82 -10.57 -12.24 3.59
CA ALA A 82 -10.32 -12.76 4.93
C ALA A 82 -9.06 -13.65 4.98
N ASP A 83 -8.85 -14.50 3.99
CA ASP A 83 -7.65 -15.33 3.88
C ASP A 83 -6.38 -14.47 3.71
N MET A 84 -6.44 -13.42 2.88
CA MET A 84 -5.33 -12.48 2.69
C MET A 84 -5.01 -11.70 3.96
N GLU A 85 -6.03 -11.19 4.66
CA GLU A 85 -5.86 -10.48 5.93
C GLU A 85 -5.22 -11.39 6.98
N LYS A 86 -5.66 -12.65 7.06
CA LYS A 86 -5.08 -13.65 7.97
C LYS A 86 -3.61 -13.91 7.66
N ILE A 87 -3.25 -14.09 6.39
CA ILE A 87 -1.85 -14.33 5.98
C ILE A 87 -0.98 -13.11 6.27
N ASN A 88 -1.49 -11.90 6.01
CA ASN A 88 -0.78 -10.66 6.31
C ASN A 88 -0.51 -10.52 7.81
N GLU A 89 -1.51 -10.81 8.64
CA GLU A 89 -1.35 -10.78 10.10
C GLU A 89 -0.31 -11.82 10.57
N GLN A 90 -0.34 -13.04 10.04
CA GLN A 90 0.66 -14.06 10.34
C GLN A 90 2.08 -13.60 9.98
N LEU A 91 2.26 -13.02 8.80
CA LEU A 91 3.55 -12.50 8.35
C LEU A 91 4.04 -11.36 9.24
N ARG A 92 3.15 -10.44 9.63
CA ARG A 92 3.49 -9.34 10.56
C ARG A 92 3.99 -9.87 11.90
N VAL A 93 3.31 -10.87 12.45
CA VAL A 93 3.72 -11.54 13.70
C VAL A 93 5.07 -12.24 13.53
N GLU A 94 5.30 -12.94 12.42
CA GLU A 94 6.54 -13.64 12.15
C GLU A 94 7.73 -12.67 12.01
N VAL A 95 7.57 -11.62 11.22
CA VAL A 95 8.58 -10.55 11.06
C VAL A 95 8.92 -9.92 12.40
N ASN A 96 7.91 -9.59 13.21
CA ASN A 96 8.14 -9.00 14.53
C ASN A 96 8.89 -9.98 15.46
N THR A 97 8.50 -11.25 15.47
CA THR A 97 9.16 -12.31 16.25
C THR A 97 10.63 -12.47 15.85
N LEU A 98 10.89 -12.57 14.54
CA LEU A 98 12.24 -12.70 14.00
C LEU A 98 13.09 -11.45 14.30
N THR A 99 12.50 -10.26 14.18
CA THR A 99 13.17 -9.00 14.51
C THR A 99 13.59 -8.95 15.97
N LYS A 100 12.69 -9.32 16.90
CA LYS A 100 13.01 -9.39 18.33
C LYS A 100 14.09 -10.42 18.64
N ARG A 101 14.03 -11.59 17.99
CA ARG A 101 15.05 -12.64 18.16
C ARG A 101 16.41 -12.16 17.64
N HIS A 102 16.43 -11.53 16.47
CA HIS A 102 17.64 -10.95 15.91
C HIS A 102 18.24 -9.91 16.86
N GLN A 103 17.44 -8.93 17.33
CA GLN A 103 17.88 -7.93 18.30
C GLN A 103 18.44 -8.58 19.58
N THR A 104 17.75 -9.57 20.14
CA THR A 104 18.21 -10.27 21.35
C THR A 104 19.56 -10.95 21.13
N VAL A 105 19.76 -11.60 19.98
CA VAL A 105 21.00 -12.28 19.63
C VAL A 105 22.11 -11.26 19.41
N THR A 106 21.85 -10.18 18.66
CA THR A 106 22.80 -9.09 18.44
C THR A 106 23.22 -8.45 19.77
N SER A 107 22.29 -8.10 20.65
CA SER A 107 22.62 -7.51 21.96
C SER A 107 23.45 -8.46 22.85
N LYS A 108 23.17 -9.77 22.82
CA LYS A 108 23.95 -10.76 23.59
C LYS A 108 25.34 -11.00 23.05
N ILE A 109 25.52 -10.97 21.74
CA ILE A 109 26.81 -11.22 21.08
C ILE A 109 27.69 -9.96 21.11
N LEU A 110 27.08 -8.80 20.95
CA LEU A 110 27.77 -7.58 20.56
C LEU A 110 27.79 -6.52 21.69
N GLY A 111 26.98 -6.71 22.74
CA GLY A 111 26.82 -5.77 23.86
C GLY A 111 25.78 -4.68 23.58
N GLU A 112 25.21 -4.09 24.64
CA GLU A 112 24.16 -3.06 24.55
C GLU A 112 24.63 -1.77 23.86
N ASN A 113 25.94 -1.49 23.89
CA ASN A 113 26.56 -0.28 23.34
C ASN A 113 27.17 -0.48 21.94
N ASN A 114 26.77 -1.53 21.21
CA ASN A 114 27.33 -1.75 19.89
C ASN A 114 26.75 -0.76 18.85
N ILE A 115 27.63 -0.20 18.01
CA ILE A 115 27.29 0.76 16.97
C ILE A 115 26.18 0.24 16.02
N TRP A 116 26.18 -1.05 15.67
CA TRP A 116 25.13 -1.66 14.85
C TRP A 116 23.76 -1.61 15.54
N VAL A 117 23.71 -1.83 16.86
CA VAL A 117 22.47 -1.75 17.63
C VAL A 117 21.98 -0.30 17.70
N VAL A 118 22.88 0.64 18.00
CA VAL A 118 22.54 2.07 18.06
C VAL A 118 22.02 2.55 16.70
N VAL A 119 22.71 2.25 15.61
CA VAL A 119 22.31 2.70 14.27
C VAL A 119 21.01 2.04 13.81
N THR A 120 20.78 0.76 14.11
CA THR A 120 19.49 0.12 13.78
C THR A 120 18.34 0.70 14.59
N GLN A 121 18.55 1.02 15.87
CA GLN A 121 17.55 1.69 16.70
C GLN A 121 17.25 3.10 16.21
N PHE A 122 18.28 3.86 15.82
CA PHE A 122 18.14 5.18 15.22
C PHE A 122 17.20 5.14 14.01
N PHE A 123 17.50 4.34 12.99
CA PHE A 123 16.62 4.27 11.80
C PHE A 123 15.23 3.70 12.09
N ARG A 124 15.07 2.90 13.15
CA ARG A 124 13.75 2.43 13.59
C ARG A 124 12.92 3.57 14.18
N LEU A 125 13.50 4.39 15.05
CA LEU A 125 12.82 5.50 15.70
C LEU A 125 12.47 6.62 14.71
N PHE A 126 13.36 6.90 13.75
CA PHE A 126 13.19 7.97 12.77
C PHE A 126 12.57 7.51 11.45
N ARG A 127 12.00 6.29 11.40
CA ARG A 127 11.43 5.67 10.19
C ARG A 127 10.41 6.55 9.49
N HIS A 128 9.65 7.36 10.23
CA HIS A 128 8.63 8.26 9.69
C HIS A 128 9.01 9.74 9.83
N GLY A 129 10.30 10.03 10.05
CA GLY A 129 10.76 11.37 10.40
C GLY A 129 10.54 11.71 11.87
N LEU A 130 10.52 13.01 12.17
CA LEU A 130 10.27 13.51 13.53
C LEU A 130 8.79 13.42 13.89
N ALA A 131 8.51 12.94 15.09
CA ALA A 131 7.15 12.69 15.58
C ALA A 131 6.44 13.98 16.05
N LEU A 132 6.30 14.97 15.16
CA LEU A 132 5.84 16.34 15.48
C LEU A 132 4.30 16.50 15.60
N GLY A 133 3.55 15.39 15.55
CA GLY A 133 2.08 15.41 15.62
C GLY A 133 1.52 15.66 17.02
N PRO A 134 0.29 16.20 17.15
CA PRO A 134 -0.33 16.53 18.46
C PRO A 134 -0.51 15.32 19.39
N ASN A 135 -0.56 14.11 18.84
CA ASN A 135 -0.71 12.86 19.60
C ASN A 135 0.60 12.04 19.66
N GLN A 136 1.73 12.62 19.27
CA GLN A 136 3.01 11.91 19.13
C GLN A 136 4.07 12.41 20.11
N THR A 137 3.67 13.16 21.14
CA THR A 137 4.60 13.76 22.12
C THR A 137 5.46 12.72 22.84
N THR A 138 4.92 11.54 23.14
CA THR A 138 5.68 10.44 23.74
C THR A 138 6.77 9.92 22.80
N ASP A 139 6.43 9.74 21.52
CA ASP A 139 7.34 9.21 20.51
C ASP A 139 8.43 10.26 20.19
N PHE A 140 8.06 11.53 20.17
CA PHE A 140 9.00 12.64 20.02
C PHE A 140 9.99 12.70 21.18
N ASN A 141 9.51 12.64 22.42
CA ASN A 141 10.39 12.62 23.60
C ASN A 141 11.34 11.41 23.54
N GLN A 142 10.83 10.23 23.19
CA GLN A 142 11.67 9.04 23.00
C GLN A 142 12.75 9.25 21.91
N GLN A 143 12.42 9.93 20.81
CA GLN A 143 13.39 10.29 19.77
C GLN A 143 14.46 11.24 20.29
N MET A 144 14.08 12.24 21.11
CA MET A 144 15.02 13.21 21.69
C MET A 144 15.94 12.55 22.71
N ASP A 145 15.37 11.83 23.68
CA ASP A 145 16.11 11.09 24.72
C ASP A 145 17.14 10.14 24.07
N PHE A 146 16.74 9.46 23.00
CA PHE A 146 17.64 8.56 22.26
C PHE A 146 18.82 9.30 21.61
N ILE A 147 18.59 10.45 20.97
CA ILE A 147 19.69 11.22 20.37
C ILE A 147 20.62 11.73 21.46
N GLU A 148 20.09 12.26 22.56
CA GLU A 148 20.89 12.76 23.67
C GLU A 148 21.75 11.66 24.33
N GLU A 149 21.20 10.46 24.50
CA GLU A 149 21.91 9.32 25.10
C GLU A 149 22.95 8.70 24.14
N SER A 150 22.66 8.67 22.84
CA SER A 150 23.48 7.96 21.85
C SER A 150 24.57 8.81 21.18
N MET A 151 24.52 10.14 21.29
CA MET A 151 25.43 11.04 20.58
C MET A 151 26.22 11.95 21.51
N THR A 152 27.51 12.13 21.19
CA THR A 152 28.36 13.08 21.90
C THR A 152 28.09 14.52 21.43
N PRO A 153 28.32 15.54 22.27
CA PRO A 153 28.08 16.94 21.90
C PRO A 153 28.91 17.45 20.70
N ASP A 154 30.01 16.78 20.38
CA ASP A 154 30.93 17.10 19.30
C ASP A 154 30.70 16.27 18.02
N VAL A 155 29.64 15.44 17.97
CA VAL A 155 29.32 14.68 16.76
C VAL A 155 29.07 15.62 15.58
N ALA A 156 29.75 15.40 14.47
CA ALA A 156 29.56 16.19 13.26
C ALA A 156 28.38 15.66 12.43
N THR A 157 27.55 16.56 11.92
CA THR A 157 26.42 16.29 11.03
C THR A 157 26.52 17.16 9.77
N ASN A 158 25.61 16.96 8.82
CA ASN A 158 25.56 17.78 7.61
C ASN A 158 25.21 19.26 7.87
N VAL A 159 24.62 19.58 9.03
CA VAL A 159 24.14 20.93 9.37
C VAL A 159 24.87 21.57 10.56
N GLY A 160 25.71 20.83 11.29
CA GLY A 160 26.43 21.35 12.46
C GLY A 160 26.96 20.26 13.38
N PHE A 161 27.13 20.60 14.66
CA PHE A 161 27.63 19.69 15.69
C PHE A 161 26.57 19.36 16.76
N GLY A 162 26.65 18.16 17.32
CA GLY A 162 25.87 17.72 18.47
C GLY A 162 24.45 17.21 18.17
N PRO A 163 23.75 16.70 19.20
CA PRO A 163 22.37 16.23 19.16
C PRO A 163 21.38 17.17 18.44
N GLU A 164 21.44 18.46 18.77
CA GLU A 164 20.54 19.47 18.19
C GLU A 164 20.70 19.64 16.68
N SER A 165 21.95 19.55 16.19
CA SER A 165 22.22 19.59 14.76
C SER A 165 21.67 18.34 14.07
N MET A 166 21.76 17.17 14.72
CA MET A 166 21.15 15.95 14.20
C MET A 166 19.63 16.11 14.07
N ILE A 167 18.93 16.58 15.10
CA ILE A 167 17.47 16.81 15.05
C ILE A 167 17.13 17.81 13.94
N SER A 168 17.91 18.88 13.82
CA SER A 168 17.72 19.89 12.78
C SER A 168 17.85 19.33 11.37
N SER A 169 18.72 18.34 11.14
CA SER A 169 18.86 17.67 9.84
C SER A 169 17.57 16.94 9.42
N TRP A 170 16.81 16.41 10.38
CA TRP A 170 15.55 15.70 10.14
C TRP A 170 14.34 16.62 9.99
N ARG A 171 14.41 17.86 10.48
CA ARG A 171 13.32 18.84 10.32
C ARG A 171 12.95 19.10 8.87
N PHE A 172 13.88 18.97 7.93
CA PHE A 172 13.59 19.13 6.50
C PHE A 172 12.49 18.17 6.02
N LEU A 173 12.44 16.95 6.56
CA LEU A 173 11.44 15.95 6.16
C LEU A 173 10.02 16.31 6.59
N GLN A 174 9.83 17.22 7.55
CA GLN A 174 8.51 17.65 8.01
C GLN A 174 7.68 18.34 6.91
N TRP A 175 8.32 18.79 5.83
CA TRP A 175 7.66 19.46 4.72
C TRP A 175 7.11 18.49 3.65
N PHE A 176 7.43 17.21 3.77
CA PHE A 176 6.94 16.16 2.87
C PHE A 176 5.85 15.35 3.56
N ASP A 177 4.94 14.81 2.77
CA ASP A 177 3.90 13.91 3.27
C ASP A 177 4.34 12.45 3.13
N ASP A 178 3.71 11.53 3.86
CA ASP A 178 3.99 10.08 3.82
C ASP A 178 5.49 9.70 3.90
N VAL A 179 6.27 10.40 4.73
CA VAL A 179 7.72 10.14 4.85
C VAL A 179 7.96 8.75 5.43
N TYR A 180 8.86 8.03 4.78
CA TYR A 180 9.28 6.70 5.19
C TYR A 180 10.73 6.43 4.81
N VAL A 181 11.58 6.22 5.82
CA VAL A 181 13.00 5.89 5.68
C VAL A 181 13.21 4.41 5.99
N GLU A 182 13.63 3.65 4.99
CA GLU A 182 13.95 2.24 5.09
C GLU A 182 15.46 2.04 5.23
N LEU A 183 15.89 1.29 6.25
CA LEU A 183 17.27 0.83 6.38
C LEU A 183 17.43 -0.47 5.58
N GLU A 184 17.96 -0.38 4.36
CA GLU A 184 18.17 -1.54 3.48
C GLU A 184 19.37 -2.38 3.90
N GLY A 185 20.36 -1.75 4.54
CA GLY A 185 21.51 -2.47 5.05
C GLY A 185 22.51 -1.61 5.82
N LEU A 186 23.37 -2.30 6.55
CA LEU A 186 24.51 -1.72 7.27
C LEU A 186 25.79 -2.41 6.79
N ARG A 187 26.81 -1.62 6.50
CA ARG A 187 28.13 -2.10 6.07
C ARG A 187 29.20 -1.39 6.89
N GLY A 188 30.26 -2.09 7.27
CA GLY A 188 31.37 -1.50 8.00
C GLY A 188 31.92 -2.42 9.07
N GLY A 189 32.68 -1.84 9.99
CA GLY A 189 33.28 -2.53 11.13
C GLY A 189 32.84 -1.93 12.46
N ASP A 190 33.57 -2.24 13.53
CA ASP A 190 33.15 -1.90 14.90
C ASP A 190 33.24 -0.42 15.25
N THR A 191 33.92 0.39 14.43
CA THR A 191 34.16 1.83 14.69
C THR A 191 33.59 2.76 13.61
N VAL A 192 33.41 2.26 12.39
CA VAL A 192 32.88 3.02 11.26
C VAL A 192 31.82 2.17 10.58
N LEU A 193 30.61 2.74 10.51
CA LEU A 193 29.46 2.11 9.90
C LEU A 193 28.87 3.01 8.82
N THR A 194 28.48 2.39 7.70
CA THR A 194 27.77 3.02 6.60
C THR A 194 26.38 2.41 6.52
N ALA A 195 25.36 3.26 6.64
CA ALA A 195 23.99 2.88 6.44
C ALA A 195 23.57 3.11 4.99
N ILE A 196 22.92 2.10 4.41
CA ILE A 196 22.28 2.20 3.11
C ILE A 196 20.79 2.36 3.38
N THR A 197 20.26 3.52 3.02
CA THR A 197 18.87 3.85 3.25
C THR A 197 18.15 4.19 1.95
N LYS A 198 16.86 3.89 1.94
CA LYS A 198 15.93 4.33 0.91
C LYS A 198 14.86 5.18 1.56
N THR A 199 14.73 6.42 1.09
CA THR A 199 13.73 7.35 1.59
C THR A 199 12.63 7.53 0.57
N ASN A 200 11.40 7.26 1.00
CA ASN A 200 10.18 7.53 0.26
C ASN A 200 9.52 8.76 0.90
N ALA A 201 9.03 9.67 0.07
CA ALA A 201 8.33 10.87 0.51
C ALA A 201 7.40 11.36 -0.61
N THR A 202 6.22 11.83 -0.23
CA THR A 202 5.22 12.41 -1.14
C THR A 202 5.41 13.92 -1.20
N ILE A 203 5.60 14.44 -2.42
CA ILE A 203 5.65 15.88 -2.68
C ILE A 203 4.21 16.37 -2.90
N THR A 204 3.75 17.28 -2.05
CA THR A 204 2.43 17.90 -2.16
C THR A 204 2.52 19.36 -2.60
N THR A 205 1.39 19.99 -2.91
CA THR A 205 1.34 21.44 -3.14
C THR A 205 1.86 22.22 -1.94
N GLU A 206 1.60 21.73 -0.72
CA GLU A 206 2.08 22.35 0.52
C GLU A 206 3.61 22.23 0.64
N THR A 207 4.17 21.07 0.27
CA THR A 207 5.62 20.87 0.15
C THR A 207 6.25 21.91 -0.79
N LEU A 208 5.66 22.13 -1.97
CA LEU A 208 6.17 23.11 -2.94
C LEU A 208 6.04 24.56 -2.45
N ARG A 209 4.94 24.91 -1.77
CA ARG A 209 4.76 26.24 -1.17
C ARG A 209 5.81 26.54 -0.10
N ASN A 210 6.14 25.55 0.72
CA ASN A 210 7.10 25.71 1.81
C ASN A 210 8.55 25.71 1.32
N LEU A 211 8.89 24.86 0.33
CA LEU A 211 10.25 24.74 -0.20
C LEU A 211 10.60 25.75 -1.29
N PHE A 212 9.62 26.13 -2.12
CA PHE A 212 9.80 27.03 -3.25
C PHE A 212 8.77 28.16 -3.25
N PRO A 213 8.76 29.04 -2.23
CA PRO A 213 7.74 30.08 -2.11
C PRO A 213 7.74 31.06 -3.31
N ARG A 214 8.89 31.24 -3.97
CA ARG A 214 9.07 32.23 -5.04
C ARG A 214 8.47 31.78 -6.37
N GLU A 215 8.47 30.48 -6.64
CA GLU A 215 8.13 29.92 -7.95
C GLU A 215 6.62 29.70 -8.15
N LEU A 216 5.85 29.87 -7.08
CA LEU A 216 4.37 29.84 -7.09
C LEU A 216 3.75 31.24 -7.16
N ASN A 217 4.54 32.30 -7.01
CA ASN A 217 4.06 33.69 -7.03
C ASN A 217 4.17 34.35 -8.42
N SER A 218 4.62 33.63 -9.46
CA SER A 218 4.79 34.17 -10.81
C SER A 218 3.53 34.11 -11.69
N GLU A 219 2.40 33.58 -11.22
CA GLU A 219 1.14 33.55 -11.99
C GLU A 219 0.17 34.72 -11.68
N GLN A 220 0.57 35.69 -10.86
CA GLN A 220 -0.15 36.95 -10.66
C GLN A 220 0.71 38.15 -11.07
N GLY A 221 1.07 38.20 -12.35
CA GLY A 221 1.77 39.32 -12.97
C GLY A 221 1.19 39.67 -14.35
N SER A 222 0.12 40.47 -14.35
CA SER A 222 -0.32 41.39 -15.42
C SER A 222 -0.26 40.92 -16.89
N CYS A 223 -1.36 40.36 -17.39
CA CYS A 223 -1.76 40.63 -18.78
C CYS A 223 -2.48 41.98 -18.82
N SER A 224 -1.75 43.09 -18.95
CA SER A 224 -2.35 44.32 -19.43
C SER A 224 -2.58 44.18 -20.94
N ALA A 225 -3.84 44.06 -21.34
CA ALA A 225 -4.25 44.17 -22.73
C ALA A 225 -3.89 45.56 -23.26
N ILE A 226 -3.03 45.61 -24.28
CA ILE A 226 -2.89 46.78 -25.15
C ILE A 226 -3.98 46.61 -26.21
N ALA A 227 -5.00 47.47 -26.14
CA ALA A 227 -5.97 47.66 -27.21
C ALA A 227 -5.42 48.71 -28.18
N ASP A 228 -5.35 48.35 -29.46
CA ASP A 228 -5.43 49.29 -30.60
C ASP A 228 -6.90 49.60 -30.87
#